data_AF-A0A9E3Y3K9-F1
#
_entry.id   AF-A0A9E3Y3K9-F1
#
_cell.length_a   1.000
_cell.length_b   1.000
_cell.length_c   1.000
_cell.angle_alpha   90.00
_cell.angle_beta   90.00
_cell.angle_gamma   90.00
#
_symmetry.space_group_name_H-M   'P 1'
#
loop_
_entity.id
_entity.type
_entity.pdbx_description
1 polymer ?
#
loop_
_entity_poly.entity_id
_entity_poly.type
_entity_poly.pdbx_seq_one_letter_code
_entity_poly.pdbx_strand_id
1 'polypeptide(L)'
;MSALPEPTEAPPGTVQPDDDEAPRRTFELDDRGFKEVPKRWRKFYRIWQGEGDELGPNEVICPVCKVVIRSHRELRPGDRVYCMPCMSRLIVVRRDDGRLEAEVAY
;
A
#
# COMPACT_ATOMS: atom_id res chain seq x y z
N MET A 1 0.21 47.54 25.53
CA MET A 1 0.59 46.11 25.65
C MET A 1 0.00 45.40 24.45
N SER A 2 0.82 45.10 23.45
CA SER A 2 0.39 44.51 22.19
C SER A 2 0.17 43.01 22.38
N ALA A 3 -1.06 42.54 22.22
CA ALA A 3 -1.35 41.11 22.08
C ALA A 3 -1.27 40.77 20.59
N LEU A 4 -0.23 40.04 20.19
CA LEU A 4 -0.17 39.39 18.89
C LEU A 4 -1.23 38.26 18.88
N PRO A 5 -2.06 38.11 17.85
CA PRO A 5 -2.89 36.93 17.70
C PRO A 5 -2.03 35.72 17.30
N GLU A 6 -2.27 34.59 17.97
CA GLU A 6 -1.61 33.30 17.77
C GLU A 6 -1.82 32.76 16.34
N PRO A 7 -0.83 32.07 15.75
CA PRO A 7 -1.00 31.44 14.45
C PRO A 7 -2.03 30.33 14.58
N THR A 8 -3.15 30.48 13.87
CA THR A 8 -4.15 29.42 13.70
C THR A 8 -3.49 28.22 13.04
N GLU A 9 -3.27 27.15 13.82
CA GLU A 9 -2.95 25.83 13.29
C GLU A 9 -4.04 25.41 12.32
N ALA A 10 -3.68 25.29 11.04
CA ALA A 10 -4.54 24.68 10.04
C ALA A 10 -4.83 23.23 10.46
N PRO A 11 -6.09 22.77 10.39
CA PRO A 11 -6.41 21.39 10.73
C PRO A 11 -5.66 20.45 9.77
N PRO A 12 -5.18 19.29 10.25
CA PRO A 12 -4.54 18.30 9.38
C PRO A 12 -5.54 17.90 8.30
N GLY A 13 -5.07 17.95 7.05
CA GLY A 13 -5.86 17.73 5.85
C GLY A 13 -6.80 16.54 6.00
N THR A 14 -8.09 16.83 5.87
CA THR A 14 -9.13 15.82 5.78
C THR A 14 -8.82 14.97 4.55
N VAL A 15 -8.29 13.76 4.76
CA VAL A 15 -8.21 12.76 3.70
C VAL A 15 -9.65 12.46 3.33
N GLN A 16 -10.09 13.02 2.20
CA GLN A 16 -11.43 12.78 1.67
C GLN A 16 -11.54 11.26 1.42
N PRO A 17 -12.55 10.57 1.96
CA PRO A 17 -12.80 9.20 1.59
C PRO A 17 -13.33 9.23 0.16
N ASP A 18 -12.45 9.06 -0.82
CA ASP A 18 -12.84 8.92 -2.21
C ASP A 18 -13.90 7.81 -2.34
N ASP A 19 -15.06 8.24 -2.83
CA ASP A 19 -16.21 7.46 -3.28
C ASP A 19 -15.78 6.22 -4.07
N ASP A 20 -16.00 5.05 -3.49
CA ASP A 20 -15.79 3.80 -4.20
C ASP A 20 -16.83 2.79 -3.70
N GLU A 21 -18.09 3.17 -3.96
CA GLU A 21 -19.37 2.53 -3.62
C GLU A 21 -19.50 1.10 -4.16
N ALA A 22 -18.65 0.71 -5.12
CA ALA A 22 -18.57 -0.65 -5.63
C ALA A 22 -17.85 -1.59 -4.64
N PRO A 23 -18.40 -2.78 -4.35
CA PRO A 23 -17.73 -3.76 -3.51
C PRO A 23 -16.40 -4.19 -4.13
N ARG A 24 -15.33 -4.17 -3.32
CA ARG A 24 -13.98 -4.56 -3.74
C ARG A 24 -13.97 -5.97 -4.30
N ARG A 25 -13.25 -6.17 -5.40
CA ARG A 25 -13.04 -7.51 -5.95
C ARG A 25 -12.24 -8.37 -4.98
N THR A 26 -12.56 -9.67 -4.95
CA THR A 26 -11.83 -10.66 -4.15
C THR A 26 -10.99 -11.55 -5.09
N PHE A 27 -9.77 -11.85 -4.67
CA PHE A 27 -8.76 -12.58 -5.43
C PHE A 27 -8.30 -13.80 -4.65
N GLU A 28 -8.18 -14.93 -5.35
CA GLU A 28 -7.57 -16.13 -4.79
C GLU A 28 -6.04 -16.01 -4.83
N LEU A 29 -5.38 -16.34 -3.72
CA LEU A 29 -3.92 -16.27 -3.60
C LEU A 29 -3.32 -17.66 -3.44
N ASP A 30 -2.42 -17.97 -4.34
CA ASP A 30 -1.56 -19.15 -4.34
C ASP A 30 -0.19 -18.86 -3.70
N ASP A 31 0.42 -19.87 -3.10
CA ASP A 31 1.79 -19.77 -2.55
C ASP A 31 2.81 -19.75 -3.69
N ARG A 32 3.47 -18.60 -3.88
CA ARG A 32 4.51 -18.39 -4.90
C ARG A 32 5.92 -18.76 -4.42
N GLY A 33 6.04 -19.41 -3.27
CA GLY A 33 7.32 -19.93 -2.78
C GLY A 33 8.19 -18.89 -2.06
N PHE A 34 7.61 -17.81 -1.53
CA PHE A 34 8.35 -16.80 -0.77
C PHE A 34 8.78 -17.34 0.60
N LYS A 35 10.05 -17.75 0.75
CA LYS A 35 10.53 -18.49 1.94
C LYS A 35 10.83 -17.60 3.16
N GLU A 36 10.98 -16.29 2.96
CA GLU A 36 11.34 -15.31 4.00
C GLU A 36 10.25 -15.07 5.05
N VAL A 37 9.01 -15.47 4.77
CA VAL A 37 7.89 -15.36 5.71
C VAL A 37 7.37 -16.73 6.15
N PRO A 38 6.72 -16.82 7.33
CA PRO A 38 6.08 -18.05 7.77
C PRO A 38 5.08 -18.60 6.75
N LYS A 39 4.92 -19.92 6.69
CA LYS A 39 4.12 -20.63 5.68
C LYS A 39 2.71 -20.04 5.48
N ARG A 40 2.05 -19.61 6.55
CA ARG A 40 0.71 -18.99 6.52
C ARG A 40 0.65 -17.72 5.66
N TRP A 41 1.76 -16.99 5.57
CA TRP A 41 1.81 -15.67 4.95
C TRP A 41 2.39 -15.66 3.53
N ARG A 42 3.01 -16.75 3.08
CA ARG A 42 3.76 -16.79 1.81
C ARG A 42 2.94 -16.43 0.58
N LYS A 43 1.66 -16.82 0.57
CA LYS A 43 0.72 -16.47 -0.50
C LYS A 43 0.51 -14.97 -0.71
N PHE A 44 0.76 -14.16 0.32
CA PHE A 44 0.68 -12.69 0.25
C PHE A 44 1.95 -12.04 -0.29
N TYR A 45 2.97 -12.81 -0.65
CA TYR A 45 4.23 -12.27 -1.11
C TYR A 45 4.69 -12.99 -2.38
N ARG A 46 5.25 -12.22 -3.31
CA ARG A 46 6.00 -12.75 -4.45
C ARG A 46 7.23 -11.87 -4.70
N ILE A 47 8.24 -12.46 -5.33
CA ILE A 47 9.46 -11.75 -5.69
C ILE A 47 9.15 -10.84 -6.89
N TRP A 48 9.46 -9.55 -6.76
CA TRP A 48 9.34 -8.59 -7.86
C TRP A 48 10.29 -8.98 -9.00
N GLN A 49 9.79 -9.02 -10.23
CA GLN A 49 10.55 -9.48 -11.41
C GLN A 49 11.26 -8.35 -12.17
N GLY A 50 11.14 -7.10 -11.72
CA GLY A 50 11.77 -5.93 -12.33
C GLY A 50 10.79 -5.01 -13.05
N GLU A 51 11.29 -4.12 -13.91
CA GLU A 51 10.52 -3.02 -14.53
C GLU A 51 9.34 -3.49 -15.40
N GLY A 52 9.46 -4.69 -15.99
CA GLY A 52 8.40 -5.34 -16.77
C GLY A 52 7.36 -6.11 -15.95
N ASP A 53 7.48 -6.13 -14.62
CA ASP A 53 6.52 -6.84 -13.76
C ASP A 53 5.19 -6.08 -13.70
N GLU A 54 4.15 -6.67 -14.26
CA GLU A 54 2.80 -6.12 -14.21
C GLU A 54 2.15 -6.44 -12.86
N LEU A 55 1.80 -5.39 -12.12
CA LEU A 55 1.11 -5.54 -10.85
C LEU A 55 -0.39 -5.68 -11.06
N GLY A 56 -0.97 -6.69 -10.44
CA GLY A 56 -2.41 -6.83 -10.35
C GLY A 56 -3.05 -5.71 -9.50
N PRO A 57 -4.38 -5.51 -9.61
CA PRO A 57 -5.13 -4.54 -8.80
C PRO A 57 -5.15 -4.87 -7.30
N ASN A 58 -4.71 -6.06 -6.91
CA ASN A 58 -4.55 -6.51 -5.53
C ASN A 58 -3.08 -6.64 -5.12
N GLU A 59 -2.16 -6.08 -5.91
CA GLU A 59 -0.72 -6.18 -5.71
C GLU A 59 -0.09 -4.79 -5.56
N VAL A 60 0.92 -4.68 -4.70
CA VAL A 60 1.66 -3.44 -4.49
C VAL A 60 3.13 -3.75 -4.19
N ILE A 61 4.05 -2.95 -4.72
CA ILE A 61 5.49 -3.12 -4.46
C ILE A 61 5.89 -2.38 -3.19
N CYS A 62 6.58 -3.06 -2.27
CA CYS A 62 7.24 -2.39 -1.17
C CYS A 62 8.47 -1.60 -1.67
N PRO A 63 8.55 -0.27 -1.46
CA PRO A 63 9.69 0.53 -1.94
C PRO A 63 11.00 0.20 -1.21
N VAL A 64 10.92 -0.37 -0.01
CA VAL A 64 12.07 -0.65 0.87
C VAL A 64 12.79 -1.94 0.49
N CYS A 65 12.06 -3.07 0.48
CA CYS A 65 12.64 -4.39 0.23
C CYS A 65 12.30 -4.96 -1.15
N LYS A 66 11.60 -4.20 -2.00
CA LYS A 66 11.30 -4.55 -3.40
C LYS A 66 10.63 -5.92 -3.57
N VAL A 67 9.78 -6.29 -2.62
CA VAL A 67 8.88 -7.45 -2.71
C VAL A 67 7.48 -6.97 -3.05
N VAL A 68 6.75 -7.78 -3.81
CA VAL A 68 5.35 -7.54 -4.11
C VAL A 68 4.48 -8.12 -3.00
N ILE A 69 3.66 -7.27 -2.41
CA ILE A 69 2.64 -7.63 -1.42
C ILE A 69 1.32 -7.81 -2.15
N ARG A 70 0.66 -8.94 -1.90
CA ARG A 70 -0.62 -9.32 -2.49
C ARG A 70 -1.70 -9.28 -1.42
N SER A 71 -2.93 -9.00 -1.82
CA SER A 71 -4.11 -8.99 -0.95
C SER A 71 -5.20 -9.89 -1.53
N HIS A 72 -6.05 -10.47 -0.66
CA HIS A 72 -7.27 -11.12 -1.11
C HIS A 72 -8.28 -10.10 -1.65
N ARG A 73 -8.14 -8.82 -1.31
CA ARG A 73 -9.04 -7.75 -1.75
C ARG A 73 -8.28 -6.81 -2.67
N GLU A 74 -9.02 -6.19 -3.58
CA GLU A 74 -8.54 -5.06 -4.36
C GLU A 74 -7.93 -3.99 -3.45
N LEU A 75 -6.73 -3.52 -3.85
CA LEU A 75 -6.02 -2.44 -3.20
C LEU A 75 -6.41 -1.14 -3.89
N ARG A 76 -6.80 -0.15 -3.09
CA ARG A 76 -7.14 1.20 -3.54
C ARG A 76 -6.16 2.21 -2.95
N PRO A 77 -5.93 3.36 -3.60
CA PRO A 77 -5.19 4.45 -3.00
C PRO A 77 -5.72 4.80 -1.60
N GLY A 78 -4.81 5.06 -0.66
CA GLY A 78 -5.13 5.29 0.75
C GLY A 78 -5.20 4.03 1.62
N ASP A 79 -5.25 2.83 1.03
CA ASP A 79 -5.18 1.58 1.80
C ASP A 79 -3.84 1.46 2.53
N ARG A 80 -3.89 0.96 3.76
CA ARG A 80 -2.70 0.70 4.57
C ARG A 80 -2.28 -0.74 4.46
N VAL A 81 -1.02 -0.97 4.11
CA VAL A 81 -0.43 -2.30 3.95
C VAL A 81 0.79 -2.41 4.87
N TYR A 82 0.97 -3.57 5.47
CA TYR A 82 2.15 -3.87 6.28
C TYR A 82 3.05 -4.84 5.55
N CYS A 83 4.31 -4.46 5.35
CA CYS A 83 5.29 -5.35 4.77
C CYS A 83 5.97 -6.15 5.89
N MET A 84 5.64 -7.44 6.01
CA MET A 84 6.22 -8.29 7.05
C MET A 84 7.75 -8.47 6.92
N PRO A 85 8.33 -8.62 5.70
CA PRO A 85 9.79 -8.75 5.55
C PRO A 85 10.61 -7.57 6.09
N CYS A 86 10.21 -6.32 5.79
CA CYS A 86 10.94 -5.13 6.24
C CYS A 86 10.30 -4.39 7.41
N MET A 87 9.20 -4.92 7.95
CA MET A 87 8.41 -4.33 9.04
C MET A 87 7.91 -2.90 8.78
N SER A 88 7.90 -2.45 7.52
CA SER A 88 7.50 -1.10 7.17
C SER A 88 5.97 -1.00 7.03
N ARG A 89 5.42 0.10 7.54
CA ARG A 89 4.04 0.51 7.27
C ARG A 89 4.00 1.29 5.97
N LEU A 90 3.05 0.94 5.12
CA LEU A 90 2.94 1.47 3.77
C LEU A 90 1.53 2.00 3.53
N ILE A 91 1.43 3.05 2.71
CA ILE A 91 0.17 3.54 2.15
C ILE A 91 0.20 3.29 0.65
N VAL A 92 -0.86 2.67 0.13
CA VAL A 92 -1.03 2.46 -1.31
C VAL A 92 -1.30 3.82 -1.96
N VAL A 93 -0.54 4.13 -2.99
CA VAL A 93 -0.69 5.33 -3.82
C VAL A 93 -0.81 4.92 -5.28
N ARG A 94 -1.50 5.73 -6.08
CA ARG A 94 -1.53 5.56 -7.53
C ARG A 94 -0.48 6.49 -8.13
N ARG A 95 0.47 5.93 -8.89
CA ARG A 95 1.45 6.69 -9.68
C ARG A 95 0.80 7.35 -10.89
N ASP A 96 1.52 8.31 -11.47
CA ASP A 96 1.15 8.99 -12.72
C ASP A 96 0.95 8.02 -13.89
N ASP A 97 1.67 6.90 -13.89
CA ASP A 97 1.55 5.82 -14.88
C ASP A 97 0.32 4.89 -14.64
N GLY A 98 -0.54 5.22 -13.68
CA GLY A 98 -1.73 4.45 -13.31
C GLY A 98 -1.48 3.18 -12.49
N ARG A 99 -0.21 2.84 -12.24
CA ARG A 99 0.20 1.68 -11.41
C ARG A 99 0.00 1.94 -9.91
N LEU A 100 -0.31 0.88 -9.16
CA LEU A 100 -0.37 0.91 -7.70
C LEU A 100 1.04 0.74 -7.12
N GLU A 101 1.53 1.77 -6.45
CA GLU A 101 2.77 1.74 -5.66
C GLU A 101 2.46 1.91 -4.18
N ALA A 102 3.47 1.68 -3.35
CA ALA A 102 3.39 1.98 -1.92
C ALA A 102 4.41 3.05 -1.54
N GLU A 103 3.99 3.95 -0.66
CA GLU A 103 4.85 4.90 0.03
C GLU A 103 4.99 4.52 1.50
N VAL A 104 6.13 4.85 2.10
CA VAL A 104 6.37 4.57 3.53
C VAL A 104 5.58 5.57 4.36
N ALA A 105 4.76 5.05 5.28
CA ALA A 105 4.08 5.84 6.28
C ALA A 105 4.98 5.99 7.51
N TYR A 106 5.41 7.22 7.78
CA TYR A 106 6.19 7.60 8.96
C TYR A 106 5.28 7.93 10.16
#